data_AF-A0A2V1IRA5-F1
#
_entry.id   AF-A0A2V1IRA5-F1
#
_cell.length_a   1.000
_cell.length_b   1.000
_cell.length_c   1.000
_cell.angle_alpha   90.00
_cell.angle_beta   90.00
_cell.angle_gamma   90.00
#
_symmetry.space_group_name_H-M   'P 1'
#
loop_
_entity.id
_entity.type
_entity.pdbx_description
1 polymer ?
#
loop_
_entity_poly.entity_id
_entity_poly.type
_entity_poly.pdbx_seq_one_letter_code
_entity_poly.pdbx_strand_id
1 'polypeptide(L)' 'MEFSIEPIPVWAMCYLVNADTEGITDEEKAIIDKWWEQNNVVTVSPATDEEGSSHPYFSHFPAFGLGSDVIDCNVMMMK' A
#
# COMPACT_ATOMS: atom_id res chain seq x y z
N MET A 1 13.11 -2.10 13.60
CA MET A 1 11.97 -1.55 12.87
C MET A 1 12.49 -0.41 12.02
N GLU A 2 12.13 -0.43 10.74
CA GLU A 2 12.48 0.59 9.76
C GLU A 2 11.20 1.17 9.17
N PHE A 3 11.23 2.44 8.78
CA PHE A 3 10.11 3.11 8.12
C PHE A 3 10.55 3.61 6.75
N SER A 4 9.70 3.40 5.74
CA SER A 4 9.83 4.00 4.42
C SER A 4 8.52 4.64 3.99
N ILE A 5 8.60 5.49 2.96
CA ILE A 5 7.43 6.00 2.24
C ILE A 5 7.34 5.23 0.94
N GLU A 6 6.23 4.55 0.72
CA GLU A 6 6.01 3.74 -0.48
C GLU A 6 4.76 4.21 -1.25
N PRO A 7 4.79 4.20 -2.59
CA PRO A 7 3.64 4.49 -3.42
C PRO A 7 2.71 3.26 -3.48
N ILE A 8 1.71 3.23 -2.60
CA ILE A 8 0.77 2.10 -2.46
C ILE A 8 -0.42 2.30 -3.40
N PRO A 9 -0.77 1.30 -4.24
CA PRO A 9 -1.94 1.38 -5.10
C PRO A 9 -3.24 1.64 -4.33
N VAL A 10 -4.04 2.60 -4.80
CA VAL A 10 -5.30 3.01 -4.15
C VAL A 10 -6.28 1.84 -4.05
N TRP A 11 -6.34 0.97 -5.06
CA TRP A 11 -7.23 -0.20 -5.07
C TRP A 11 -6.88 -1.22 -3.97
N ALA A 12 -5.65 -1.22 -3.46
CA ALA A 12 -5.19 -2.15 -2.42
C ALA A 12 -5.44 -1.63 -0.99
N MET A 13 -5.77 -0.34 -0.82
CA MET A 13 -5.84 0.31 0.49
C MET A 13 -6.91 -0.28 1.41
N CYS A 14 -8.08 -0.65 0.88
CA CYS A 14 -9.16 -1.25 1.68
C CYS A 14 -8.71 -2.58 2.29
N TYR A 15 -7.97 -3.40 1.53
CA TYR A 15 -7.45 -4.67 2.03
C TYR A 15 -6.33 -4.45 3.06
N LEU A 16 -5.36 -3.58 2.76
CA LEU A 16 -4.21 -3.34 3.64
C LEU A 16 -4.58 -2.70 5.00
N VAL A 17 -5.55 -1.79 5.02
CA VAL A 17 -5.90 -1.02 6.23
C VAL A 17 -7.09 -1.62 6.97
N ASN A 18 -8.09 -2.13 6.25
CA ASN A 18 -9.35 -2.59 6.84
C ASN A 18 -9.55 -4.11 6.77
N ALA A 19 -8.60 -4.86 6.20
CA ALA A 19 -8.76 -6.28 5.86
C ALA A 19 -10.01 -6.56 5.01
N ASP A 20 -10.47 -5.56 4.26
CA ASP A 20 -11.65 -5.64 3.41
C ASP A 20 -11.29 -6.35 2.10
N THR A 21 -12.09 -7.34 1.74
CA THR A 21 -11.89 -8.17 0.55
C THR A 21 -12.98 -7.97 -0.50
N GLU A 22 -13.92 -7.06 -0.28
CA GLU A 22 -14.92 -6.71 -1.29
C GLU A 22 -14.25 -5.99 -2.46
N GLY A 23 -14.53 -6.44 -3.69
CA GLY A 23 -14.00 -5.82 -4.90
C GLY A 23 -12.53 -6.13 -5.23
N ILE A 24 -11.85 -6.98 -4.45
CA ILE A 24 -10.48 -7.44 -4.73
C ILE A 24 -10.47 -8.93 -5.08
N THR A 25 -9.82 -9.27 -6.18
CA THR A 25 -9.68 -10.64 -6.67
C THR A 25 -8.63 -11.42 -5.88
N ASP A 26 -8.66 -12.75 -5.95
CA ASP A 26 -7.67 -13.58 -5.26
C ASP A 26 -6.25 -13.41 -5.84
N GLU A 27 -6.13 -13.07 -7.13
CA GLU A 27 -4.85 -12.74 -7.77
C GLU A 27 -4.26 -11.44 -7.21
N GLU A 28 -5.09 -10.42 -7.03
CA GLU A 28 -4.69 -9.14 -6.43
C GLU A 28 -4.29 -9.31 -4.96
N LYS A 29 -5.04 -10.10 -4.17
CA LYS A 29 -4.64 -10.44 -2.80
C LYS A 29 -3.28 -11.11 -2.76
N ALA A 30 -3.04 -12.09 -3.63
CA ALA A 30 -1.75 -12.79 -3.69
C ALA A 30 -0.57 -11.86 -4.05
N ILE A 31 -0.80 -10.83 -4.87
CA ILE A 31 0.21 -9.79 -5.16
C ILE A 31 0.51 -8.98 -3.90
N ILE A 32 -0.53 -8.55 -3.17
CA ILE A 32 -0.37 -7.76 -1.94
C ILE A 32 0.33 -8.59 -0.86
N ASP A 33 -0.16 -9.80 -0.57
CA ASP A 33 0.36 -10.68 0.48
C ASP A 33 1.84 -11.00 0.23
N LYS A 34 2.19 -11.30 -1.04
CA LYS A 34 3.58 -11.54 -1.42
C LYS A 34 4.48 -10.32 -1.16
N TRP A 35 4.03 -9.12 -1.53
CA TRP A 35 4.80 -7.91 -1.25
C TRP A 35 4.96 -7.66 0.25
N TRP A 36 3.89 -7.86 1.02
CA TRP A 36 3.90 -7.71 2.46
C TRP A 36 4.91 -8.64 3.13
N GLU A 37 4.89 -9.92 2.77
CA GLU A 37 5.79 -10.95 3.30
C GLU A 37 7.25 -10.70 2.89
N GLN A 38 7.51 -10.40 1.61
CA GLN A 38 8.88 -10.21 1.09
C GLN A 38 9.59 -9.03 1.73
N ASN A 39 8.85 -7.98 2.09
CA ASN A 39 9.40 -6.77 2.69
C ASN A 39 9.30 -6.79 4.23
N ASN A 40 8.82 -7.87 4.85
CA ASN A 40 8.60 -7.98 6.29
C ASN A 40 7.75 -6.81 6.83
N VAL A 41 6.70 -6.44 6.10
CA VAL A 41 5.82 -5.33 6.47
C VAL A 41 5.05 -5.68 7.74
N VAL A 42 4.86 -4.66 8.58
CA VAL A 42 4.14 -4.75 9.85
C VAL A 42 2.86 -3.93 9.79
N THR A 43 2.94 -2.73 9.21
CA THR A 43 1.81 -1.83 9.08
C THR A 43 2.02 -0.88 7.91
N VAL A 44 0.89 -0.47 7.32
CA VAL A 44 0.80 0.53 6.26
C VAL A 44 -0.22 1.57 6.75
N SER A 45 0.12 2.84 6.66
CA SER A 45 -0.81 3.95 6.91
C SER A 45 -0.62 5.07 5.89
N PRO A 46 -1.69 5.74 5.44
CA PRO A 46 -1.57 6.89 4.55
C PRO A 46 -0.63 7.94 5.13
N ALA A 47 0.29 8.43 4.31
CA ALA A 47 1.02 9.66 4.61
C ALA A 47 0.08 10.84 4.31
N THR A 48 -0.08 11.72 5.29
CA THR A 48 -0.98 12.87 5.19
C THR A 48 -0.20 14.18 5.17
N ASP A 49 -0.72 15.16 4.44
CA ASP A 49 -0.24 16.54 4.50
C ASP A 49 -0.63 17.24 5.82
N GLU A 50 -0.33 18.54 5.93
CA GLU A 50 -0.67 19.36 7.11
C GLU A 50 -2.18 19.47 7.37
N GLU A 51 -3.01 19.23 6.34
CA GLU A 51 -4.48 19.23 6.43
C GLU A 51 -5.04 17.84 6.77
N GLY A 52 -4.18 16.83 6.94
CA GLY A 52 -4.58 15.46 7.25
C GLY A 52 -5.10 14.69 6.03
N SER A 53 -4.83 15.17 4.81
CA SER A 53 -5.30 14.56 3.57
C SER A 53 -4.19 13.79 2.86
N SER A 54 -4.57 12.73 2.15
CA SER A 54 -3.70 12.01 1.20
C SER A 54 -4.26 12.20 -0.21
N HIS A 55 -3.38 12.47 -1.17
CA HIS A 55 -3.79 12.84 -2.53
C HIS A 55 -3.29 11.80 -3.52
N PRO A 56 -4.19 11.10 -4.24
CA PRO A 56 -3.79 10.12 -5.24
C PRO A 56 -3.03 10.76 -6.40
N TYR A 57 -2.06 10.02 -6.94
CA TYR A 57 -1.37 10.35 -8.17
C TYR A 57 -1.02 9.09 -8.97
N PHE A 58 -0.87 9.20 -10.28
CA PHE A 58 -0.51 8.05 -11.11
C PHE A 58 0.98 7.74 -11.00
N SER A 59 1.34 6.48 -10.74
CA SER A 59 2.71 5.98 -10.77
C SER A 59 2.87 4.84 -11.77
N HIS A 60 3.95 4.89 -12.55
CA HIS A 60 4.38 3.75 -13.37
C HIS A 60 5.04 2.63 -12.55
N PHE A 61 5.48 2.95 -11.33
CA PHE A 61 6.25 2.07 -10.46
C PHE A 61 5.66 2.09 -9.04
N PRO A 62 4.45 1.56 -8.83
CA PRO A 62 3.92 1.35 -7.48
C PRO A 62 4.79 0.33 -6.71
N ALA A 63 4.60 0.26 -5.39
CA ALA A 63 5.29 -0.70 -4.53
C ALA A 63 5.09 -2.15 -4.97
N PHE A 64 3.93 -2.45 -5.57
CA PHE A 64 3.59 -3.74 -6.16
C PHE A 64 2.53 -3.58 -7.26
N GLY A 65 2.38 -4.63 -8.08
CA GLY A 65 1.40 -4.65 -9.17
C GLY A 65 1.83 -3.84 -10.40
N LEU A 66 0.84 -3.37 -11.16
CA LEU A 66 1.03 -2.59 -12.39
C LEU A 66 0.78 -1.10 -12.15
N GLY A 67 1.27 -0.26 -13.07
CA GLY A 67 1.08 1.20 -13.00
C GLY A 67 -0.38 1.60 -12.79
N SER A 68 -0.62 2.39 -11.76
CA SER A 68 -1.95 2.74 -11.26
C SER A 68 -1.91 4.02 -10.42
N ASP A 69 -3.08 4.50 -10.01
CA ASP A 69 -3.16 5.56 -9.01
C ASP A 69 -2.72 5.02 -7.65
N VAL A 70 -1.81 5.76 -7.00
CA VAL A 70 -1.20 5.45 -5.71
C VAL A 70 -1.42 6.59 -4.73
N ILE A 71 -1.30 6.29 -3.44
CA ILE A 71 -1.04 7.27 -2.40
C ILE A 71 0.26 6.92 -1.69
N ASP A 72 0.97 7.93 -1.22
CA ASP A 72 2.13 7.71 -0.37
C ASP A 72 1.67 7.16 0.98
N CYS A 73 2.28 6.07 1.42
CA CYS A 73 2.02 5.49 2.73
C CYS A 73 3.31 5.35 3.54
N ASN A 74 3.19 5.57 4.85
CA ASN A 74 4.19 5.15 5.82
C ASN A 74 4.13 3.63 5.96
N VAL A 75 5.23 2.95 5.64
CA VAL A 75 5.36 1.50 5.74
C VAL A 75 6.36 1.18 6.84
N MET A 76 5.92 0.45 7.86
CA MET A 76 6.80 -0.08 8.90
C MET A 76 7.21 -1.50 8.56
N MET A 77 8.50 -1.80 8.65
CA MET A 77 9.08 -3.11 8.35
C MET A 77 9.91 -3.64 9.52
N MET A 78 9.93 -4.96 9.71
CA MET A 78 10.89 -5.64 10.59
C MET A 78 12.16 -6.00 9.82
N LYS A 79 13.30 -5.98 10.51
CA LYS A 79 14.58 -6.47 9.99
C LYS A 79 14.79 -7.91 10.40
#